data_AF-A0A8J7MYA1-F1
#
_entry.id   AF-A0A8J7MYA1-F1
#
_cell.length_a   1.000
_cell.length_b   1.000
_cell.length_c   1.000
_cell.angle_alpha   90.00
_cell.angle_beta   90.00
_cell.angle_gamma   90.00
#
_symmetry.space_group_name_H-M   'P 1'
#
loop_
_entity.id
_entity.type
_entity.pdbx_description
1 polymer ?
#
loop_
_entity_poly.entity_id
_entity_poly.type
_entity_poly.pdbx_seq_one_letter_code
_entity_poly.pdbx_strand_id
1 'polypeptide(L)' 'MKSLLIKDTTTEERIEIVKNALNFGGADCEGIDMDDMYDDYIFGLKELAEINLEFSEKHAGEIKAESTMERPTRGGCSMR' A
#
# COMPACT_ATOMS: atom_id res chain seq x y z
N MET A 1 10.55 -12.82 8.79
CA MET A 1 9.45 -12.13 8.09
C MET A 1 8.75 -13.19 7.25
N LYS A 2 7.43 -13.36 7.38
CA LYS A 2 6.69 -14.28 6.50
C LYS A 2 6.61 -13.68 5.09
N SER A 3 6.40 -14.52 4.07
CA SER A 3 6.17 -14.05 2.69
C SER A 3 4.87 -13.25 2.63
N LEU A 4 4.82 -12.28 1.72
CA LEU A 4 3.61 -11.53 1.40
C LEU A 4 2.97 -12.00 0.08
N LEU A 5 3.60 -12.93 -0.64
CA LEU A 5 3.09 -13.37 -1.95
C LEU A 5 1.90 -14.29 -1.77
N ILE A 6 0.91 -14.18 -2.66
CA ILE A 6 -0.29 -15.03 -2.63
C ILE A 6 0.09 -16.50 -2.73
N LYS A 7 1.06 -16.84 -3.59
CA LYS A 7 1.54 -18.21 -3.78
C LYS A 7 2.11 -18.87 -2.51
N ASP A 8 2.56 -18.07 -1.55
CA ASP A 8 3.23 -18.52 -0.33
C ASP A 8 2.36 -18.34 0.92
N THR A 9 1.10 -17.91 0.77
CA THR A 9 0.20 -17.55 1.88
C THR A 9 -1.18 -18.14 1.72
N THR A 10 -1.84 -18.48 2.84
CA THR A 10 -3.29 -18.75 2.84
C THR A 10 -4.09 -17.45 2.91
N THR A 11 -5.39 -17.54 2.62
CA THR A 11 -6.33 -16.42 2.79
C THR A 11 -6.31 -15.87 4.22
N GLU A 12 -6.30 -16.75 5.23
CA GLU A 12 -6.25 -16.37 6.65
C GLU A 12 -4.95 -15.66 6.99
N GLU A 13 -3.82 -16.14 6.45
CA GLU A 13 -2.54 -15.46 6.65
C GLU A 13 -2.54 -14.06 6.03
N ARG A 14 -3.16 -13.87 4.86
CA ARG A 14 -3.31 -12.55 4.24
C ARG A 14 -4.22 -11.63 5.04
N ILE A 15 -5.31 -12.14 5.63
CA ILE A 15 -6.16 -11.37 6.55
C ILE A 15 -5.33 -10.85 7.73
N GLU A 16 -4.52 -11.71 8.35
CA GLU A 16 -3.68 -11.31 9.48
C GLU A 16 -2.56 -10.35 9.06
N ILE A 17 -1.98 -10.51 7.87
CA ILE A 17 -1.03 -9.55 7.30
C ILE A 17 -1.66 -8.16 7.20
N VAL A 18 -2.85 -8.06 6.60
CA VAL A 18 -3.57 -6.78 6.42
C VAL A 18 -3.95 -6.17 7.77
N LYS A 19 -4.53 -6.95 8.69
CA LYS A 19 -4.85 -6.47 10.05
C LYS A 19 -3.64 -5.91 10.79
N ASN A 20 -2.53 -6.65 10.78
CA ASN A 20 -1.30 -6.22 11.46
C ASN A 20 -0.70 -4.97 10.79
N ALA A 21 -0.76 -4.87 9.46
CA ALA A 21 -0.25 -3.71 8.73
C ALA A 21 -1.08 -2.43 8.99
N LEU A 22 -2.40 -2.58 9.11
CA LEU A 22 -3.32 -1.48 9.44
C LEU A 22 -3.41 -1.21 10.95
N ASN A 23 -2.66 -1.96 11.77
CA ASN A 23 -2.75 -1.92 13.24
C ASN A 23 -4.20 -2.07 13.74
N PHE A 24 -4.97 -2.88 13.02
CA PHE A 24 -6.39 -3.12 13.23
C PHE A 24 -6.60 -3.82 14.58
N GLY A 25 -7.33 -3.16 15.49
CA GLY A 25 -7.58 -3.65 16.85
C GLY A 25 -6.71 -3.04 17.97
N GLY A 26 -5.81 -2.10 17.66
CA GLY A 26 -4.97 -1.43 18.68
C GLY A 26 -5.62 -0.25 19.41
N ALA A 27 -6.67 0.35 18.83
CA ALA A 27 -7.47 1.41 19.45
C ALA A 27 -8.81 1.47 18.71
N ASP A 28 -9.92 1.41 19.45
CA ASP A 28 -11.32 1.72 19.10
C ASP A 28 -11.59 2.07 17.62
N CYS A 29 -11.38 1.07 16.75
CA CYS A 29 -11.55 1.22 15.32
C CYS A 29 -12.67 0.29 14.86
N GLU A 30 -13.81 0.42 15.53
CA GLU A 30 -15.07 -0.16 15.12
C GLU A 30 -15.51 0.57 13.84
N GLY A 31 -15.23 -0.04 12.68
CA GLY A 31 -15.72 0.47 11.39
C GLY A 31 -14.67 0.90 10.36
N ILE A 32 -13.39 0.56 10.52
CA ILE A 32 -12.55 0.44 9.31
C ILE A 32 -13.03 -0.84 8.62
N ASP A 33 -13.89 -0.69 7.62
CA ASP A 33 -14.03 -1.71 6.59
C ASP A 33 -12.61 -1.99 6.10
N MET A 34 -12.19 -3.26 6.09
CA MET A 34 -10.93 -3.64 5.46
C MET A 34 -11.01 -3.05 4.06
N ASP A 35 -10.26 -1.96 3.80
CA ASP A 35 -10.51 -1.10 2.64
C ASP A 35 -10.66 -2.00 1.41
N ASP A 36 -11.69 -1.77 0.58
CA ASP A 36 -11.97 -2.50 -0.67
C ASP A 36 -10.71 -2.71 -1.53
N MET A 37 -9.69 -1.86 -1.33
CA MET A 37 -8.34 -1.96 -1.88
C MET A 37 -7.63 -3.31 -1.63
N TYR A 38 -7.77 -3.95 -0.47
CA TYR A 38 -7.03 -5.17 -0.12
C TYR A 38 -7.80 -6.48 -0.29
N ASP A 39 -9.09 -6.43 -0.62
CA ASP A 39 -9.91 -7.62 -0.83
C ASP A 39 -9.35 -8.52 -1.94
N ASP A 40 -8.93 -7.93 -3.06
CA ASP A 40 -8.31 -8.65 -4.17
C ASP A 40 -7.07 -9.42 -3.73
N TYR A 41 -6.27 -8.86 -2.80
CA TYR A 41 -5.14 -9.56 -2.22
C TYR A 41 -5.59 -10.66 -1.29
N ILE A 42 -6.53 -10.39 -0.37
CA ILE A 42 -7.05 -11.37 0.59
C ILE A 42 -7.62 -12.59 -0.13
N PHE A 43 -8.42 -12.40 -1.18
CA PHE A 43 -9.00 -13.49 -1.97
C PHE A 43 -8.02 -14.16 -2.95
N GLY A 44 -6.80 -13.63 -3.08
CA GLY A 44 -5.78 -14.21 -3.96
C GLY A 44 -6.01 -13.90 -5.44
N LEU A 45 -6.74 -12.82 -5.75
CA LEU A 45 -7.05 -12.36 -7.10
C LEU A 45 -5.93 -11.50 -7.69
N LYS A 46 -5.27 -10.66 -6.87
CA LYS A 46 -4.17 -9.79 -7.29
C LYS A 46 -3.08 -9.67 -6.25
N GLU A 47 -1.82 -9.61 -6.71
CA GLU A 47 -0.69 -9.39 -5.81
C GLU A 47 -0.66 -7.93 -5.31
N LEU A 48 -0.11 -7.69 -4.10
CA LEU A 48 0.04 -6.34 -3.55
C LEU A 48 0.79 -5.39 -4.49
N ALA A 49 1.73 -5.90 -5.28
CA ALA A 49 2.45 -5.10 -6.28
C ALA A 49 1.53 -4.56 -7.38
N GLU A 50 0.52 -5.33 -7.80
CA GLU A 50 -0.46 -4.92 -8.81
C GLU A 50 -1.41 -3.88 -8.24
N ILE A 51 -1.91 -4.11 -7.02
CA ILE A 51 -2.76 -3.15 -6.29
C ILE A 51 -2.04 -1.81 -6.11
N ASN A 52 -0.77 -1.83 -5.70
CA ASN A 52 0.04 -0.62 -5.51
C ASN A 52 0.25 0.14 -6.82
N LEU A 53 0.45 -0.58 -7.93
CA LEU A 53 0.59 0.02 -9.25
C LEU A 53 -0.71 0.70 -9.68
N GLU A 54 -1.83 0.00 -9.60
CA GLU A 54 -3.15 0.54 -9.95
C GLU A 54 -3.49 1.77 -9.10
N PHE A 55 -3.22 1.72 -7.79
CA PHE A 55 -3.42 2.87 -6.91
C PHE A 55 -2.55 4.05 -7.32
N SER A 56 -1.26 3.82 -7.57
CA SER A 56 -0.33 4.86 -8.00
C SER A 56 -0.73 5.49 -9.33
N GLU A 57 -1.22 4.70 -10.28
CA GLU A 57 -1.69 5.17 -11.59
C GLU A 57 -2.98 5.98 -11.46
N LYS A 58 -3.94 5.52 -10.65
CA LYS A 58 -5.21 6.22 -10.40
C LYS A 58 -5.01 7.58 -9.74
N HIS A 59 -4.08 7.67 -8.79
CA HIS A 59 -3.80 8.88 -8.01
C HIS A 59 -2.63 9.70 -8.55
N ALA A 60 -2.09 9.34 -9.73
CA ALA A 60 -0.99 10.06 -10.35
C ALA A 60 -1.38 11.52 -10.64
N GLY A 61 -0.69 12.47 -9.99
CA GLY A 61 -0.88 13.90 -10.22
C GLY A 61 -1.94 14.58 -9.34
N GLU A 62 -2.57 13.86 -8.40
CA GLU A 62 -3.50 14.46 -7.44
C GLU A 62 -2.79 15.37 -6.43
N ILE A 63 -1.55 15.05 -6.08
CA ILE A 63 -0.72 15.89 -5.21
C ILE A 63 -0.15 17.04 -6.05
N LYS A 64 -0.89 18.15 -6.09
CA LYS A 64 -0.31 19.43 -6.51
C LYS A 64 0.70 19.83 -5.45
N ALA A 65 1.97 19.93 -5.84
CA ALA A 65 2.94 20.64 -5.02
C ALA A 65 2.43 22.08 -4.87
N GLU A 66 1.80 22.38 -3.75
CA GLU A 66 1.59 23.77 -3.37
C GLU A 66 2.98 24.41 -3.32
N SER A 67 3.14 25.53 -4.01
CA SER A 67 4.42 26.20 -4.28
C SER A 67 5.12 26.78 -3.05
N THR A 68 4.87 26.32 -1.83
CA THR A 68 5.40 26.92 -0.58
C THR A 68 6.48 26.12 0.12
N MET A 69 6.88 24.95 -0.38
CA MET A 69 8.10 24.29 0.08
C MET A 69 9.12 24.20 -1.06
N GLU A 70 10.11 25.09 -1.03
CA GLU A 70 11.29 25.00 -1.90
C GLU A 70 11.88 23.60 -1.77
N ARG A 71 11.77 22.79 -2.82
CA ARG A 71 12.42 21.49 -2.89
C ARG A 71 13.93 21.74 -2.80
N PRO A 72 14.67 21.20 -1.82
CA PRO A 72 16.12 21.21 -1.90
C PRO A 72 16.46 20.42 -3.17
N THR A 73 17.19 21.07 -4.07
CA THR A 73 17.68 20.49 -5.31
C THR A 73 18.39 19.18 -4.96
N ARG A 74 17.81 18.04 -5.38
CA ARG A 74 18.52 16.76 -5.33
C ARG A 74 19.69 16.89 -6.29
N GLY A 75 20.88 17.13 -5.73
CA GLY A 75 22.13 17.24 -6.44
C GLY A 75 22.25 16.13 -7.48
N GLY A 76 22.49 16.54 -8.72
CA GLY A 76 22.60 15.64 -9.85
C GLY A 76 23.66 14.57 -9.61
N CYS A 77 23.27 13.32 -9.77
CA CYS A 77 24.23 12.27 -10.05
C CYS A 77 24.71 12.48 -11.50
N SER A 78 25.80 13.23 -11.64
CA SER A 78 26.53 13.35 -12.91
C SER A 78 27.14 11.98 -13.22
N MET A 79 26.47 11.23 -14.09
CA MET A 79 27.15 10.18 -14.83
C MET A 79 28.07 10.88 -15.83
N ARG A 80 29.36 10.54 -15.74
CA ARG A 80 30.48 11.04 -16.55
C ARG A 80 30.20 11.02 -18.04
#